data_AF-A0A532D535-F1
#
_entry.id   AF-A0A532D535-F1
#
_cell.length_a   1.000
_cell.length_b   1.000
_cell.length_c   1.000
_cell.angle_alpha   90.00
_cell.angle_beta   90.00
_cell.angle_gamma   90.00
#
_symmetry.space_group_name_H-M   'P 1'
#
loop_
_entity.id
_entity.type
_entity.pdbx_description
1 polymer ?
#
loop_
_entity_poly.entity_id
_entity_poly.type
_entity_poly.pdbx_seq_one_letter_code
_entity_poly.pdbx_strand_id
1 'polypeptide(L)'
;VIGWAAATGAIGIESFILFLIIFLWTPPHFWALALFKVGDYGAAGIPMMPNVAGQDSTRRQIFAYSLLLAPIGVLPWGFGFASGYYGTVSAALGAGFIWQAWKVLVADKEMKPAKALFAYSIVYLFAIFAALLADTIVMRVVASAGY
;
A
#
# COMPACT_ATOMS: atom_id res chain seq x y z
N VAL A 1 10.15 -10.53 -4.44
CA VAL A 1 10.36 -11.96 -4.80
C VAL A 1 11.73 -12.21 -5.42
N ILE A 2 12.05 -11.67 -6.61
CA ILE A 2 13.33 -11.95 -7.29
C ILE A 2 14.56 -11.55 -6.44
N GLY A 3 14.55 -10.36 -5.83
CA GLY A 3 15.67 -9.92 -4.98
C GLY A 3 15.92 -10.81 -3.75
N TRP A 4 14.88 -11.45 -3.21
CA TRP A 4 15.01 -12.38 -2.10
C TRP A 4 15.44 -13.76 -2.54
N ALA A 5 14.91 -14.24 -3.68
CA ALA A 5 15.41 -15.47 -4.30
C ALA A 5 16.90 -15.33 -4.65
N ALA A 6 17.33 -14.16 -5.11
CA ALA A 6 18.73 -13.86 -5.39
C ALA A 6 19.60 -13.80 -4.11
N ALA A 7 19.06 -13.30 -2.99
CA ALA A 7 19.81 -13.17 -1.74
C ALA A 7 19.82 -14.45 -0.88
N THR A 8 18.76 -15.26 -0.92
CA THR A 8 18.56 -16.42 -0.03
C THR A 8 18.56 -17.77 -0.75
N GLY A 9 18.46 -17.78 -2.09
CA GLY A 9 18.31 -19.00 -2.88
C GLY A 9 16.93 -19.67 -2.78
N ALA A 10 15.98 -19.09 -2.03
CA ALA A 10 14.65 -19.64 -1.81
C ALA A 10 13.56 -18.57 -1.97
N ILE A 11 12.30 -18.99 -2.16
CA ILE A 11 11.13 -18.10 -2.07
C ILE A 11 10.51 -18.32 -0.69
N GLY A 12 10.72 -17.35 0.21
CA GLY A 12 10.11 -17.33 1.53
C GLY A 12 8.75 -16.63 1.55
N ILE A 13 7.93 -16.94 2.55
CA ILE A 13 6.62 -16.31 2.78
C ILE A 13 6.76 -14.78 2.98
N GLU A 14 7.88 -14.34 3.54
CA GLU A 14 8.23 -12.94 3.78
C GLU A 14 8.23 -12.16 2.46
N SER A 15 8.88 -12.71 1.44
CA SER A 15 8.95 -12.09 0.13
C SER A 15 7.64 -12.03 -0.61
N PHE A 16 6.78 -13.01 -0.35
CA PHE A 16 5.45 -13.02 -0.92
C PHE A 16 4.57 -11.96 -0.25
N ILE A 17 4.66 -11.79 1.08
CA ILE A 17 3.96 -10.73 1.81
C ILE A 17 4.40 -9.34 1.32
N LEU A 18 5.71 -9.08 1.20
CA LEU A 18 6.20 -7.78 0.70
C LEU A 18 5.75 -7.51 -0.73
N PHE A 19 5.71 -8.56 -1.57
CA PHE A 19 5.14 -8.47 -2.90
C PHE A 19 3.65 -8.11 -2.86
N LEU A 20 2.86 -8.78 -2.02
CA LEU A 20 1.43 -8.51 -1.87
C LEU A 20 1.17 -7.07 -1.40
N ILE A 21 1.99 -6.54 -0.49
CA ILE A 21 1.87 -5.13 -0.05
C ILE A 21 1.99 -4.19 -1.26
N ILE A 22 3.05 -4.32 -2.05
CA ILE A 22 3.28 -3.47 -3.23
C ILE A 22 2.17 -3.70 -4.27
N PHE A 23 1.83 -4.97 -4.51
CA PHE A 23 0.84 -5.35 -5.51
C PHE A 23 -0.55 -4.79 -5.16
N LEU A 24 -1.02 -4.93 -3.92
CA LEU A 24 -2.32 -4.42 -3.49
C LEU A 24 -2.36 -2.91 -3.30
N TRP A 25 -1.20 -2.29 -3.02
CA TRP A 25 -1.06 -0.84 -2.95
C TRP A 25 -1.12 -0.16 -4.33
N THR A 26 -0.61 -0.83 -5.36
CA THR A 26 -0.47 -0.24 -6.71
C THR A 26 -1.81 0.20 -7.30
N PRO A 27 -2.89 -0.60 -7.29
CA PRO A 27 -4.17 -0.20 -7.86
C PRO A 27 -4.79 1.02 -7.15
N PRO A 28 -4.96 1.06 -5.81
CA PRO A 28 -5.45 2.24 -5.12
C PRO A 28 -4.62 3.51 -5.41
N HIS A 29 -3.29 3.40 -5.41
CA HIS A 29 -2.38 4.50 -5.70
C HIS A 29 -2.60 5.06 -7.12
N PHE A 30 -2.50 4.19 -8.12
CA PHE A 30 -2.56 4.59 -9.52
C PHE A 30 -3.96 5.03 -9.94
N TRP A 31 -4.99 4.36 -9.44
CA TRP A 31 -6.38 4.73 -9.72
C TRP A 31 -6.79 6.05 -9.05
N ALA A 32 -6.23 6.36 -7.87
CA ALA A 32 -6.41 7.68 -7.27
C ALA A 32 -5.86 8.79 -8.18
N LEU A 33 -4.67 8.60 -8.76
CA LEU A 33 -4.11 9.51 -9.78
C LEU A 33 -5.01 9.60 -11.02
N ALA A 34 -5.45 8.45 -11.52
CA ALA A 34 -6.30 8.36 -12.70
C ALA A 34 -7.61 9.13 -12.55
N LEU A 35 -8.22 9.16 -11.36
CA LEU A 35 -9.48 9.87 -11.12
C LEU A 35 -9.38 11.37 -11.41
N PHE A 36 -8.30 12.04 -10.98
CA PHE A 36 -8.12 13.47 -11.22
C PHE A 36 -7.29 13.82 -12.45
N LYS A 37 -6.85 12.79 -13.19
CA LYS A 37 -6.14 12.89 -14.49
C LYS A 37 -6.91 12.24 -15.64
N VAL A 38 -8.19 11.92 -15.43
CA VAL A 38 -9.06 11.22 -16.39
C VAL A 38 -9.14 11.91 -17.75
N GLY A 39 -9.15 13.25 -17.78
CA GLY A 39 -9.18 14.04 -19.02
C GLY A 39 -7.88 13.93 -19.81
N ASP A 40 -6.74 14.08 -19.13
CA ASP A 40 -5.40 13.97 -19.74
C ASP A 40 -5.18 12.57 -20.32
N TYR A 41 -5.54 11.52 -19.56
CA TYR A 41 -5.45 10.13 -20.03
C TYR A 41 -6.40 9.84 -21.20
N GLY A 42 -7.63 10.37 -21.14
CA GLY A 42 -8.61 10.22 -22.22
C GLY A 42 -8.16 10.90 -23.51
N ALA A 43 -7.63 12.12 -23.43
CA ALA A 43 -7.10 12.85 -24.58
C ALA A 43 -5.89 12.15 -25.22
N ALA A 44 -5.09 11.45 -24.42
CA ALA A 44 -3.95 10.65 -24.89
C ALA A 44 -4.34 9.23 -25.36
N GLY A 45 -5.63 8.85 -25.29
CA GLY A 45 -6.09 7.51 -25.65
C GLY A 45 -5.61 6.40 -24.71
N ILE A 46 -5.21 6.73 -23.48
CA ILE A 46 -4.68 5.76 -22.51
C ILE A 46 -5.86 5.12 -21.76
N PRO A 47 -6.06 3.79 -21.86
CA PRO A 47 -7.17 3.10 -21.21
C PRO A 47 -6.91 2.96 -19.71
N MET A 48 -7.46 3.89 -18.93
CA MET A 48 -7.39 3.89 -17.48
C MET A 48 -8.72 3.47 -16.87
N MET A 49 -8.71 2.91 -15.65
CA MET A 49 -9.93 2.44 -14.97
C MET A 49 -11.09 3.45 -14.96
N PRO A 50 -10.87 4.76 -14.67
CA PRO A 50 -11.92 5.77 -14.78
C PRO A 50 -12.50 5.94 -16.18
N ASN A 51 -11.68 5.79 -17.23
CA ASN A 51 -12.08 5.94 -18.63
C ASN A 51 -12.76 4.68 -19.19
N VAL A 52 -12.39 3.50 -18.68
CA VAL A 52 -12.89 2.21 -19.17
C VAL A 52 -14.11 1.72 -18.39
N ALA A 53 -14.06 1.77 -17.06
CA ALA A 53 -15.07 1.22 -16.15
C ALA A 53 -15.86 2.30 -15.38
N GLY A 54 -15.53 3.57 -15.59
CA GLY A 54 -16.16 4.71 -14.93
C GLY A 54 -15.50 5.06 -13.58
N GLN A 55 -15.70 6.31 -13.17
CA GLN A 55 -15.14 6.83 -11.92
C GLN A 55 -15.71 6.12 -10.69
N ASP A 56 -16.99 5.76 -10.68
CA ASP A 56 -17.64 5.13 -9.51
C ASP A 56 -17.14 3.70 -9.29
N SER A 57 -16.95 2.93 -10.37
CA SER A 57 -16.30 1.62 -10.29
C SER A 57 -14.88 1.77 -9.75
N THR A 58 -14.14 2.76 -10.24
CA THR A 58 -12.77 3.04 -9.79
C THR A 58 -12.72 3.37 -8.29
N ARG A 59 -13.63 4.23 -7.79
CA ARG A 59 -13.75 4.56 -6.35
C ARG A 59 -14.02 3.31 -5.50
N ARG A 60 -14.93 2.43 -5.93
CA ARG A 60 -15.24 1.18 -5.23
C ARG A 60 -14.04 0.24 -5.19
N GLN A 61 -13.31 0.12 -6.29
CA GLN A 61 -12.13 -0.74 -6.34
C GLN A 61 -10.98 -0.19 -5.50
N ILE A 62 -10.73 1.12 -5.52
CA ILE A 62 -9.79 1.76 -4.60
C ILE A 62 -10.10 1.37 -3.15
N PHE A 63 -11.37 1.46 -2.73
CA PHE A 63 -11.78 1.10 -1.38
C PHE A 63 -11.62 -0.39 -1.08
N ALA A 64 -12.06 -1.26 -1.98
CA ALA A 64 -11.94 -2.71 -1.82
C ALA A 64 -10.48 -3.17 -1.69
N TYR A 65 -9.59 -2.69 -2.56
CA TYR A 65 -8.16 -3.01 -2.48
C TYR A 65 -7.50 -2.42 -1.22
N SER A 66 -7.96 -1.25 -0.75
CA SER A 66 -7.48 -0.67 0.52
C SER A 66 -7.85 -1.53 1.74
N LEU A 67 -9.05 -2.12 1.74
CA LEU A 67 -9.48 -3.05 2.80
C LEU A 67 -8.66 -4.33 2.80
N LEU A 68 -8.16 -4.79 1.65
CA LEU A 68 -7.25 -5.93 1.54
C LEU A 68 -5.81 -5.55 1.91
N LEU A 69 -5.36 -4.37 1.50
CA LEU A 69 -4.00 -3.89 1.78
C LEU A 69 -3.75 -3.75 3.28
N ALA A 70 -4.71 -3.21 4.04
CA ALA A 70 -4.54 -2.97 5.48
C ALA A 70 -4.14 -4.22 6.30
N PRO A 71 -4.86 -5.36 6.24
CA PRO A 71 -4.44 -6.58 6.95
C PRO A 71 -3.14 -7.16 6.38
N ILE A 72 -2.93 -7.08 5.06
CA ILE A 72 -1.69 -7.56 4.42
C ILE A 72 -0.47 -6.77 4.90
N GLY A 73 -0.61 -5.46 5.13
CA GLY A 73 0.44 -4.62 5.70
C GLY A 73 0.84 -4.99 7.12
N VAL A 74 -0.05 -5.64 7.89
CA VAL A 74 0.21 -6.07 9.27
C VAL A 74 0.83 -7.48 9.32
N LEU A 75 0.71 -8.27 8.25
CA LEU A 75 1.21 -9.65 8.21
C LEU A 75 2.69 -9.83 8.56
N PRO A 76 3.62 -8.90 8.29
CA PRO A 76 5.01 -9.07 8.75
C PRO A 76 5.14 -9.28 10.26
N TRP A 77 4.30 -8.60 11.05
CA TRP A 77 4.21 -8.86 12.50
C TRP A 77 3.53 -10.20 12.79
N GLY A 78 2.42 -10.51 12.11
CA GLY A 78 1.68 -11.76 12.32
C GLY A 78 2.47 -13.04 11.99
N PHE A 79 3.40 -12.98 11.04
CA PHE A 79 4.30 -14.08 10.67
C PHE A 79 5.64 -14.06 11.45
N GLY A 80 5.81 -13.13 12.39
CA GLY A 80 6.93 -13.13 13.34
C GLY A 80 8.27 -12.64 12.80
N PHE A 81 8.31 -11.99 11.63
CA PHE A 81 9.55 -11.40 11.08
C PHE A 81 9.60 -9.86 11.19
N ALA A 82 8.62 -9.27 11.87
CA ALA A 82 8.63 -7.88 12.33
C ALA A 82 8.13 -7.79 13.78
N SER A 83 8.56 -6.79 14.51
CA SER A 83 8.21 -6.61 15.93
C SER A 83 6.80 -6.02 16.12
N GLY A 84 6.34 -6.00 17.37
CA GLY A 84 5.09 -5.32 17.73
C GLY A 84 5.10 -3.81 17.43
N TYR A 85 6.27 -3.15 17.42
CA TYR A 85 6.39 -1.76 16.99
C TYR A 85 5.96 -1.61 15.52
N TYR A 86 6.50 -2.44 14.63
CA TYR A 86 6.06 -2.48 13.24
C TYR A 86 4.56 -2.79 13.12
N GLY A 87 4.04 -3.75 13.90
CA GLY A 87 2.63 -4.11 13.91
C GLY A 87 1.71 -2.92 14.23
N THR A 88 2.05 -2.13 15.24
CA THR A 88 1.27 -0.93 15.61
C THR A 88 1.33 0.17 14.55
N VAL A 89 2.52 0.44 13.99
CA VAL A 89 2.71 1.43 12.92
C VAL A 89 1.96 1.03 11.66
N SER A 90 2.10 -0.23 11.21
CA SER A 90 1.44 -0.75 10.01
C SER A 90 -0.09 -0.75 10.14
N ALA A 91 -0.62 -1.08 11.32
CA ALA A 91 -2.06 -1.01 11.59
C ALA A 91 -2.59 0.43 11.52
N ALA A 92 -1.89 1.39 12.12
CA ALA A 92 -2.27 2.81 12.06
C ALA A 92 -2.22 3.37 10.63
N LEU A 93 -1.17 3.02 9.87
CA LEU A 93 -1.04 3.36 8.47
C LEU A 93 -2.16 2.73 7.62
N GLY A 94 -2.50 1.47 7.85
CA GLY A 94 -3.60 0.77 7.17
C GLY A 94 -4.95 1.42 7.44
N ALA A 95 -5.25 1.75 8.70
CA ALA A 95 -6.47 2.45 9.09
C ALA A 95 -6.58 3.83 8.41
N GLY A 96 -5.49 4.59 8.38
CA GLY A 96 -5.42 5.87 7.67
C GLY A 96 -5.65 5.72 6.16
N PHE A 97 -5.11 4.67 5.55
CA PHE A 97 -5.33 4.37 4.13
C PHE A 97 -6.80 4.09 3.84
N ILE A 98 -7.44 3.24 4.65
CA ILE A 98 -8.87 2.92 4.54
C ILE A 98 -9.71 4.19 4.70
N TRP A 99 -9.39 5.05 5.67
CA TRP A 99 -10.12 6.30 5.89
C TRP A 99 -10.05 7.24 4.69
N GLN A 100 -8.87 7.39 4.08
CA GLN A 100 -8.73 8.19 2.85
C GLN A 100 -9.46 7.55 1.67
N ALA A 101 -9.41 6.22 1.53
CA ALA A 101 -10.12 5.50 0.48
C ALA A 101 -11.66 5.60 0.65
N TRP A 102 -12.16 5.58 1.89
CA TRP A 102 -13.57 5.80 2.18
C TRP A 102 -14.00 7.22 1.79
N LYS A 103 -13.17 8.24 2.08
CA LYS A 103 -13.43 9.61 1.62
C LYS A 103 -13.48 9.73 0.10
N VAL A 104 -12.65 8.96 -0.63
CA VAL A 104 -12.72 8.87 -2.09
C VAL A 104 -14.01 8.20 -2.55
N LEU A 105 -14.48 7.18 -1.82
CA LEU A 105 -15.70 6.44 -2.14
C LEU A 105 -16.96 7.31 -2.02
N VAL A 106 -17.06 8.13 -0.97
CA VAL A 106 -18.24 8.97 -0.71
C VAL A 106 -18.17 10.35 -1.37
N ALA A 107 -17.07 10.67 -2.05
CA ALA A 107 -16.90 11.94 -2.74
C ALA A 107 -17.66 11.96 -4.06
N ASP A 108 -18.62 12.88 -4.20
CA ASP A 108 -19.39 13.06 -5.43
C ASP A 108 -18.52 13.56 -6.60
N LYS A 109 -18.11 14.84 -6.53
CA LYS A 109 -17.43 15.53 -7.65
C LYS A 109 -16.09 16.14 -7.27
N GLU A 110 -15.78 16.20 -5.98
CA GLU A 110 -14.52 16.77 -5.53
C GLU A 110 -13.36 15.80 -5.78
N MET A 111 -12.31 16.31 -6.45
CA MET A 111 -11.06 15.56 -6.66
C MET A 111 -10.09 15.66 -5.48
N LYS A 112 -10.40 16.46 -4.45
CA LYS A 112 -9.54 16.66 -3.27
C LYS A 112 -9.26 15.34 -2.55
N PRO A 113 -10.26 14.46 -2.29
CA PRO A 113 -9.99 13.19 -1.61
C PRO A 113 -9.09 12.26 -2.42
N ALA A 114 -9.24 12.22 -3.75
CA ALA A 114 -8.39 11.41 -4.62
C ALA A 114 -6.92 11.87 -4.60
N LYS A 115 -6.69 13.20 -4.64
CA LYS A 115 -5.34 13.77 -4.47
C LYS A 115 -4.75 13.48 -3.09
N ALA A 116 -5.57 13.58 -2.04
CA ALA A 116 -5.14 13.29 -0.67
C ALA A 116 -4.78 11.81 -0.48
N LEU A 117 -5.57 10.88 -1.04
CA LEU A 117 -5.26 9.45 -1.04
C LEU A 117 -3.97 9.17 -1.83
N PHE A 118 -3.80 9.77 -3.01
CA PHE A 118 -2.56 9.62 -3.78
C PHE A 118 -1.33 10.08 -2.98
N ALA A 119 -1.36 11.27 -2.39
CA ALA A 119 -0.26 11.75 -1.55
C ALA A 119 -0.03 10.83 -0.32
N TYR A 120 -1.11 10.45 0.37
CA TYR A 120 -1.03 9.55 1.51
C TYR A 120 -0.45 8.20 1.13
N SER A 121 -0.79 7.67 -0.04
CA SER A 121 -0.32 6.35 -0.49
C SER A 121 1.20 6.31 -0.70
N ILE A 122 1.83 7.41 -1.11
CA ILE A 122 3.29 7.53 -1.22
C ILE A 122 3.91 7.50 0.18
N VAL A 123 3.37 8.30 1.10
CA VAL A 123 3.82 8.33 2.50
C VAL A 123 3.63 6.97 3.16
N TYR A 124 2.49 6.31 2.94
CA TYR A 124 2.19 4.97 3.43
C TYR A 124 3.26 3.97 3.00
N LEU A 125 3.57 3.91 1.69
CA LEU A 125 4.52 2.94 1.17
C LEU A 125 5.94 3.23 1.69
N PHE A 126 6.33 4.50 1.72
CA PHE A 126 7.63 4.89 2.28
C PHE A 126 7.71 4.52 3.76
N ALA A 127 6.70 4.88 4.56
CA ALA A 127 6.68 4.66 5.99
C ALA A 127 6.65 3.17 6.35
N ILE A 128 5.85 2.35 5.65
CA ILE A 128 5.76 0.92 5.96
C ILE A 128 7.08 0.19 5.68
N PHE A 129 7.78 0.52 4.58
CA PHE A 129 9.08 -0.08 4.27
C PHE A 129 10.21 0.50 5.15
N ALA A 130 10.19 1.79 5.45
CA ALA A 130 11.14 2.41 6.38
C ALA A 130 11.00 1.84 7.80
N ALA A 131 9.77 1.66 8.28
CA ALA A 131 9.50 1.03 9.56
C ALA A 131 10.01 -0.42 9.59
N LEU A 132 9.75 -1.21 8.54
CA LEU A 132 10.25 -2.59 8.46
C LEU A 132 11.77 -2.67 8.44
N LEU A 133 12.43 -1.76 7.71
CA LEU A 133 13.88 -1.68 7.65
C LEU A 133 14.48 -1.31 9.01
N ALA A 134 13.96 -0.26 9.65
CA ALA A 134 14.39 0.17 10.97
C ALA A 134 14.21 -0.95 12.00
N ASP A 135 13.05 -1.61 11.99
CA ASP A 135 12.73 -2.73 12.86
C ASP A 135 13.70 -3.90 12.67
N THR A 136 14.00 -4.28 11.42
CA THR A 136 14.96 -5.33 11.10
C THR A 136 16.38 -4.99 11.58
N ILE A 137 16.81 -3.73 11.42
CA ILE A 137 18.12 -3.28 11.88
C ILE A 137 18.18 -3.34 13.41
N VAL A 138 17.17 -2.83 14.10
CA VAL A 138 17.10 -2.86 15.57
C VAL A 138 17.13 -4.29 16.09
N MET A 139 16.32 -5.20 15.53
CA MET A 139 16.31 -6.60 15.94
C MET A 139 17.67 -7.28 15.71
N ARG A 140 18.34 -7.01 14.59
CA ARG A 140 19.69 -7.55 14.33
C ARG A 140 20.74 -7.01 15.30
N VAL A 141 20.71 -5.71 15.57
CA VAL A 141 21.63 -5.07 16.52
C VAL A 141 21.44 -5.64 17.91
N VAL A 142 20.19 -5.76 18.38
CA VAL A 142 19.86 -6.36 19.68
C VAL A 142 20.32 -7.82 19.76
N ALA A 143 20.04 -8.62 18.72
CA ALA A 143 20.50 -10.02 18.66
C ALA A 143 22.03 -10.14 18.67
N SER A 144 22.74 -9.22 18.01
CA SER A 144 24.21 -9.19 18.02
C SER A 144 24.82 -8.68 19.34
N ALA A 145 24.04 -7.95 20.14
CA ALA A 145 24.48 -7.37 21.41
C ALA A 145 24.40 -8.35 22.60
N GLY A 146 23.94 -9.59 22.39
CA GLY A 146 24.13 -10.69 23.34
C GLY A 146 23.20 -10.66 24.57
N TYR A 147 21.89 -10.79 24.34
CA TYR A 147 20.97 -11.39 25.31
C TYR A 147 20.28 -12.60 24.67
#